data_AF-A0A0B6Z187-F1
#
_entry.id   AF-A0A0B6Z187-F1
#
_cell.length_a   1.000
_cell.length_b   1.000
_cell.length_c   1.000
_cell.angle_alpha   90.00
_cell.angle_beta   90.00
_cell.angle_gamma   90.00
#
_symmetry.space_group_name_H-M   'P 1'
#
loop_
_entity.id
_entity.type
_entity.pdbx_description
1 polymer ?
#
loop_
_entity_poly.entity_id
_entity_poly.type
_entity_poly.pdbx_seq_one_letter_code
_entity_poly.pdbx_strand_id
1 'polypeptide(L)'
;YQPRLGLARVLRASNEPNEAKKYYAQVMDMAPEVHDAYIESAEMLTKTDPLEAVNVYSRFPVSDNPSYNDAYIFGEIIRILMKAEKYDDERLAKNMIAYGRVLGTVVLDSYTKILEEKHKNELL
;
A
#
# COMPACT_ATOMS: atom_id res chain seq x y z
N TYR A 1 3.88 4.95 20.06
CA TYR A 1 2.71 4.87 19.15
C TYR A 1 1.67 3.84 19.60
N GLN A 2 2.03 2.74 20.29
CA GLN A 2 1.14 1.62 20.67
C GLN A 2 -0.24 2.00 21.26
N PRO A 3 -0.38 2.94 22.23
CA PRO A 3 -1.71 3.31 22.73
C PRO A 3 -2.62 3.93 21.65
N ARG A 4 -2.06 4.69 20.70
CA ARG A 4 -2.80 5.28 19.59
C ARG A 4 -3.26 4.22 18.60
N LEU A 5 -2.42 3.23 18.32
CA LEU A 5 -2.78 2.09 17.48
C LEU A 5 -3.93 1.29 18.11
N GLY A 6 -3.85 1.01 19.42
CA GLY A 6 -4.93 0.36 20.16
C GLY A 6 -6.24 1.15 20.12
N LEU A 7 -6.18 2.47 20.33
CA LEU A 7 -7.36 3.33 20.27
C LEU A 7 -7.97 3.38 18.86
N ALA A 8 -7.15 3.45 17.80
CA ALA A 8 -7.63 3.39 16.42
C ALA A 8 -8.42 2.10 16.14
N ARG A 9 -7.92 0.96 16.61
CA ARG A 9 -8.59 -0.35 16.48
C ARG A 9 -9.94 -0.38 17.22
N VAL A 10 -9.99 0.16 18.44
CA VAL A 10 -11.24 0.26 19.22
C VAL A 10 -12.26 1.14 18.50
N LEU A 11 -11.87 2.33 18.03
CA LEU A 11 -12.77 3.23 17.30
C LEU A 11 -13.29 2.60 16.00
N ARG A 12 -12.42 1.89 15.26
CA ARG A 12 -12.83 1.12 14.07
C ARG A 12 -13.88 0.07 14.44
N ALA A 13 -13.66 -0.69 15.51
CA ALA A 13 -14.60 -1.71 15.99
C ALA A 13 -15.93 -1.12 16.49
N SER A 14 -15.90 0.09 17.05
CA SER A 14 -17.07 0.86 17.48
C SER A 14 -17.80 1.58 16.34
N ASN A 15 -17.48 1.27 15.08
CA ASN A 15 -18.08 1.87 13.88
C ASN A 15 -17.84 3.40 13.77
N GLU A 16 -16.68 3.87 14.25
CA GLU A 16 -16.20 5.25 14.12
C GLU A 16 -14.96 5.33 13.21
N PRO A 17 -15.05 4.93 11.92
CA PRO A 17 -13.88 4.80 11.04
C PRO A 17 -13.16 6.13 10.78
N ASN A 18 -13.88 7.26 10.80
CA ASN A 18 -13.27 8.57 10.59
C ASN A 18 -12.37 9.00 11.76
N GLU A 19 -12.77 8.68 13.00
CA GLU A 19 -11.92 8.91 14.17
C GLU A 19 -10.75 7.92 14.19
N ALA A 20 -10.99 6.65 13.86
CA ALA A 20 -9.93 5.65 13.73
C ALA A 20 -8.81 6.10 12.77
N LYS A 21 -9.16 6.64 11.60
CA LYS A 21 -8.21 7.18 10.61
C LYS A 21 -7.28 8.24 11.20
N LYS A 22 -7.79 9.15 12.06
CA LYS A 22 -6.96 10.19 12.70
C LYS A 22 -5.89 9.56 13.58
N TYR A 23 -6.21 8.51 14.33
CA TYR A 23 -5.24 7.84 15.19
C TYR A 23 -4.25 6.98 14.40
N TYR A 24 -4.68 6.30 13.33
CA TYR A 24 -3.73 5.64 12.42
C TYR A 24 -2.76 6.64 11.80
N ALA A 25 -3.25 7.80 11.34
CA ALA A 25 -2.38 8.86 10.80
C ALA A 25 -1.35 9.33 11.85
N GLN A 26 -1.75 9.52 13.11
CA GLN A 26 -0.80 9.84 14.17
C GLN A 26 0.24 8.72 14.42
N VAL A 27 -0.14 7.45 14.28
CA VAL A 27 0.83 6.34 14.37
C VAL A 27 1.84 6.42 13.24
N MET A 28 1.39 6.65 12.00
CA MET A 28 2.26 6.82 10.83
C MET A 28 3.26 7.97 11.02
N ASP A 29 2.82 9.08 11.60
CA ASP A 29 3.69 10.24 11.83
C ASP A 29 4.70 9.99 12.97
N MET A 30 4.33 9.20 13.97
CA MET A 30 5.19 8.90 15.13
C MET A 30 6.16 7.74 14.91
N ALA A 31 5.77 6.76 14.09
CA ALA A 31 6.50 5.53 13.83
C ALA A 31 6.22 5.07 12.38
N PRO A 32 6.83 5.72 11.38
CA PRO A 32 6.58 5.47 9.96
C PRO A 32 6.86 4.03 9.51
N GLU A 33 7.64 3.28 10.27
CA GLU A 33 7.99 1.89 10.02
C GLU A 33 6.90 0.88 10.44
N VAL A 34 5.83 1.33 11.10
CA VAL A 34 4.78 0.44 11.64
C VAL A 34 3.76 0.11 10.55
N HIS A 35 3.92 -1.05 9.92
CA HIS A 35 3.02 -1.55 8.86
C HIS A 35 1.55 -1.57 9.25
N ASP A 36 1.23 -2.01 10.48
CA ASP A 36 -0.14 -2.15 10.99
C ASP A 36 -0.98 -0.89 10.75
N ALA A 37 -0.40 0.31 10.94
CA ALA A 37 -1.14 1.55 10.77
C ALA A 37 -1.55 1.79 9.31
N TYR A 38 -0.67 1.45 8.36
CA TYR A 38 -0.93 1.58 6.92
C TYR A 38 -1.92 0.52 6.45
N ILE A 39 -1.69 -0.74 6.83
CA ILE A 39 -2.53 -1.88 6.47
C ILE A 39 -3.95 -1.68 7.00
N GLU A 40 -4.10 -1.49 8.31
CA GLU A 40 -5.43 -1.42 8.92
C GLU A 40 -6.20 -0.15 8.52
N SER A 41 -5.50 0.96 8.24
CA SER A 41 -6.12 2.18 7.73
C SER A 41 -6.57 2.03 6.27
N ALA A 42 -5.75 1.41 5.42
CA ALA A 42 -6.07 1.21 4.01
C ALA A 42 -7.16 0.16 3.81
N GLU A 43 -7.19 -0.91 4.61
CA GLU A 43 -8.23 -1.95 4.58
C GLU A 43 -9.66 -1.40 4.73
N MET A 44 -9.82 -0.33 5.53
CA MET A 44 -11.12 0.34 5.68
C MET A 44 -11.62 0.98 4.38
N LEU A 45 -10.73 1.20 3.41
CA LEU A 45 -10.99 1.87 2.14
C LEU A 45 -11.00 0.88 0.96
N THR A 46 -10.32 -0.26 1.04
CA THR A 46 -10.09 -1.17 -0.11
C THR A 46 -11.36 -1.62 -0.84
N LYS A 47 -12.52 -1.65 -0.17
CA LYS A 47 -13.81 -2.01 -0.79
C LYS A 47 -14.62 -0.82 -1.31
N THR A 48 -14.47 0.35 -0.69
CA THR A 48 -15.33 1.52 -0.94
C THR A 48 -14.62 2.57 -1.78
N ASP A 49 -13.33 2.77 -1.55
CA ASP A 49 -12.46 3.68 -2.30
C ASP A 49 -11.03 3.09 -2.41
N PRO A 50 -10.80 2.17 -3.38
CA PRO A 50 -9.51 1.51 -3.54
C PRO A 50 -8.37 2.49 -3.84
N LEU A 51 -8.62 3.59 -4.56
CA LEU A 51 -7.57 4.55 -4.91
C LEU A 51 -7.15 5.38 -3.69
N GLU A 52 -8.08 5.70 -2.79
CA GLU A 52 -7.73 6.30 -1.50
C GLU A 52 -6.94 5.31 -0.62
N ALA A 53 -7.22 4.01 -0.70
CA ALA A 53 -6.39 2.99 -0.05
C ALA A 53 -4.92 3.04 -0.56
N VAL A 54 -4.72 3.23 -1.88
CA VAL A 54 -3.38 3.44 -2.45
C VAL A 54 -2.73 4.71 -1.89
N ASN A 55 -3.48 5.81 -1.73
CA ASN A 55 -2.96 7.03 -1.11
C ASN A 55 -2.44 6.78 0.30
N VAL A 56 -3.17 6.00 1.11
CA VAL A 56 -2.75 5.60 2.46
C VAL A 56 -1.49 4.73 2.42
N TYR A 57 -1.49 3.65 1.62
CA TYR A 57 -0.32 2.78 1.49
C TYR A 57 0.93 3.52 1.01
N SER A 58 0.76 4.49 0.10
CA SER A 58 1.87 5.26 -0.49
C SER A 58 2.58 6.19 0.51
N ARG A 59 2.00 6.40 1.70
CA ARG A 59 2.68 7.10 2.80
C ARG A 59 3.72 6.23 3.51
N PHE A 60 3.75 4.92 3.26
CA PHE A 60 4.76 4.03 3.83
C PHE A 60 6.14 4.33 3.20
N PRO A 61 7.19 4.53 4.00
CA PRO A 61 8.51 4.83 3.47
C PRO A 61 9.08 3.62 2.71
N VAL A 62 9.56 3.87 1.49
CA VAL A 62 10.37 2.87 0.77
C VAL A 62 11.81 3.03 1.22
N SER A 63 12.32 2.07 1.99
CA SER A 63 13.72 2.06 2.43
C SER A 63 14.66 1.54 1.34
N ASP A 64 15.97 1.77 1.49
CA ASP A 64 16.98 1.25 0.56
C ASP A 64 17.09 -0.29 0.63
N ASN A 65 16.84 -0.86 1.81
CA ASN A 65 16.86 -2.29 2.08
C ASN A 65 15.48 -2.73 2.61
N PRO A 66 14.45 -2.80 1.74
CA PRO A 66 13.11 -3.13 2.17
C PRO A 66 13.03 -4.55 2.72
N SER A 67 12.24 -4.72 3.77
CA SER A 67 12.02 -6.00 4.42
C SER A 67 10.97 -6.84 3.69
N TYR A 68 10.91 -8.14 3.99
CA TYR A 68 9.84 -9.01 3.50
C TYR A 68 8.43 -8.51 3.90
N ASN A 69 8.31 -7.87 5.07
CA ASN A 69 7.03 -7.31 5.51
C ASN A 69 6.61 -6.09 4.69
N ASP A 70 7.58 -5.30 4.18
CA ASP A 70 7.31 -4.13 3.34
C ASP A 70 6.65 -4.54 2.02
N ALA A 71 7.01 -5.72 1.50
CA ALA A 71 6.46 -6.24 0.24
C ALA A 71 4.94 -6.41 0.27
N TYR A 72 4.33 -6.63 1.44
CA TYR A 72 2.87 -6.66 1.53
C TYR A 72 2.25 -5.33 1.07
N ILE A 73 2.78 -4.20 1.54
CA ILE A 73 2.28 -2.87 1.20
C ILE A 73 2.53 -2.57 -0.28
N PHE A 74 3.73 -2.87 -0.79
CA PHE A 74 4.05 -2.66 -2.21
C PHE A 74 3.15 -3.49 -3.13
N GLY A 75 2.95 -4.77 -2.78
CA GLY A 75 2.07 -5.68 -3.51
C GLY A 75 0.62 -5.21 -3.54
N GLU A 76 0.10 -4.68 -2.42
CA GLU A 76 -1.26 -4.13 -2.37
C GLU A 76 -1.42 -2.90 -3.28
N ILE A 77 -0.43 -1.99 -3.31
CA ILE A 77 -0.43 -0.85 -4.24
C ILE A 77 -0.49 -1.33 -5.70
N ILE A 78 0.42 -2.25 -6.08
CA ILE A 78 0.47 -2.81 -7.44
C ILE A 78 -0.87 -3.45 -7.79
N ARG A 79 -1.38 -4.33 -6.92
CA ARG A 79 -2.63 -5.06 -7.14
C ARG A 79 -3.80 -4.11 -7.38
N ILE A 80 -3.94 -3.06 -6.55
CA ILE A 80 -5.05 -2.12 -6.67
C ILE A 80 -4.93 -1.30 -7.96
N LEU A 81 -3.75 -0.76 -8.26
CA LEU A 81 -3.53 0.05 -9.47
C LEU A 81 -3.74 -0.77 -10.75
N MET A 82 -3.22 -2.00 -10.79
CA MET A 82 -3.41 -2.92 -11.92
C MET A 82 -4.90 -3.26 -12.12
N LYS A 83 -5.62 -3.55 -11.04
CA LYS A 83 -7.07 -3.84 -11.09
C LYS A 83 -7.89 -2.63 -11.55
N ALA A 84 -7.46 -1.41 -11.19
CA ALA A 84 -8.10 -0.17 -11.59
C ALA A 84 -7.63 0.34 -12.98
N GLU A 85 -6.82 -0.45 -13.69
CA GLU A 85 -6.18 -0.10 -14.97
C GLU A 85 -5.42 1.25 -14.93
N LYS A 86 -4.87 1.61 -13.76
CA LYS A 86 -4.07 2.83 -13.54
C LYS A 86 -2.61 2.59 -13.88
N TYR A 87 -2.36 2.18 -15.13
CA TYR A 87 -1.01 1.80 -15.57
C TYR A 87 -0.04 2.97 -15.57
N ASP A 88 -0.50 4.17 -15.93
CA ASP A 88 0.34 5.37 -16.00
C ASP A 88 0.55 6.07 -14.64
N ASP A 89 0.07 5.48 -13.54
CA ASP A 89 0.30 6.02 -12.20
C ASP A 89 1.76 5.77 -11.79
N GLU A 90 2.51 6.83 -11.52
CA GLU A 90 3.94 6.77 -11.16
C GLU A 90 4.22 5.84 -9.97
N ARG A 91 3.24 5.66 -9.09
CA ARG A 91 3.35 4.76 -7.94
C ARG A 91 3.41 3.30 -8.35
N LEU A 92 2.88 2.92 -9.51
CA LEU A 92 2.92 1.55 -10.00
C LEU A 92 4.36 1.10 -10.23
N ALA A 93 5.11 1.81 -11.08
CA ALA A 93 6.50 1.48 -11.39
C ALA A 93 7.37 1.45 -10.13
N LYS A 94 7.24 2.50 -9.30
CA LYS A 94 7.99 2.61 -8.03
C LYS A 94 7.78 1.39 -7.13
N ASN A 95 6.53 0.96 -6.97
CA ASN A 95 6.22 -0.18 -6.10
C ASN A 95 6.56 -1.52 -6.75
N MET A 96 6.44 -1.68 -8.08
CA MET A 96 6.91 -2.87 -8.78
C MET A 96 8.43 -3.08 -8.58
N ILE A 97 9.22 -2.01 -8.71
CA ILE A 97 10.67 -2.06 -8.45
C ILE A 97 10.95 -2.47 -7.00
N ALA A 98 10.28 -1.84 -6.03
CA ALA A 98 10.46 -2.16 -4.61
C ALA A 98 10.05 -3.61 -4.30
N TYR A 99 8.93 -4.07 -4.85
CA TYR A 99 8.42 -5.43 -4.68
C TYR A 99 9.38 -6.47 -5.29
N GLY A 100 9.88 -6.21 -6.50
CA GLY A 100 10.87 -7.07 -7.15
C GLY A 100 12.23 -7.11 -6.43
N ARG A 101 12.65 -6.03 -5.77
CA ARG A 101 13.84 -6.02 -4.91
C ARG A 101 13.71 -6.93 -3.70
N VAL A 102 12.51 -7.00 -3.10
CA VAL A 102 12.26 -7.83 -1.91
C VAL A 102 12.05 -9.30 -2.28
N LEU A 103 11.27 -9.59 -3.32
CA LEU A 103 10.79 -10.94 -3.64
C LEU A 103 11.41 -11.56 -4.89
N GLY A 104 12.29 -10.83 -5.58
CA GLY A 104 12.85 -11.21 -6.88
C GLY A 104 11.95 -10.80 -8.05
N THR A 105 12.50 -10.73 -9.25
CA THR A 105 11.77 -10.24 -10.43
C THR A 105 10.64 -11.17 -10.89
N VAL A 106 10.73 -12.46 -10.57
CA VAL A 106 9.74 -13.49 -10.99
C VAL A 106 8.32 -13.17 -10.49
N VAL A 107 8.17 -12.51 -9.33
CA VAL A 107 6.83 -12.14 -8.83
C VAL A 107 6.15 -11.05 -9.66
N LEU A 108 6.88 -10.42 -10.59
CA LEU A 108 6.36 -9.38 -11.47
C LEU A 108 5.87 -9.92 -12.82
N ASP A 109 6.16 -11.18 -13.17
CA ASP A 109 5.89 -11.76 -14.49
C ASP A 109 4.42 -11.66 -14.93
N SER A 110 3.48 -11.80 -13.98
CA SER A 110 2.06 -11.67 -14.28
C SER A 110 1.68 -10.21 -14.57
N TYR A 111 2.29 -9.25 -13.88
CA TYR A 111 2.02 -7.83 -14.06
C TYR A 111 2.67 -7.31 -15.34
N THR A 112 3.91 -7.71 -15.65
CA THR A 112 4.60 -7.30 -16.88
C THR A 112 3.85 -7.75 -18.12
N LYS A 113 3.34 -9.00 -18.15
CA LYS A 113 2.48 -9.49 -19.24
C LYS A 113 1.25 -8.62 -19.46
N ILE A 114 0.55 -8.23 -18.40
CA ILE A 114 -0.63 -7.34 -18.51
C ILE A 114 -0.21 -5.99 -19.10
N LEU A 115 0.92 -5.42 -18.68
CA LEU A 115 1.40 -4.14 -19.21
C LEU A 115 1.78 -4.25 -20.69
N GLU A 116 2.44 -5.33 -21.11
CA GLU A 116 2.75 -5.61 -22.51
C GLU A 116 1.49 -5.72 -23.37
N GLU A 117 0.49 -6.49 -22.91
CA GLU A 117 -0.81 -6.64 -23.57
C GLU A 117 -1.56 -5.31 -23.71
N LYS A 118 -1.36 -4.40 -22.76
CA LYS A 118 -1.96 -3.05 -22.76
C LYS A 118 -1.06 -2.01 -23.45
N HIS A 119 0.04 -2.43 -24.08
CA HIS A 119 1.03 -1.60 -24.76
C HIS A 119 1.68 -0.52 -23.86
N LYS A 120 1.87 -0.82 -22.57
CA LYS A 120 2.46 0.06 -21.56
C LYS A 120 3.95 -0.23 -21.34
N ASN A 121 4.70 -0.23 -22.45
CA ASN A 121 6.09 -0.66 -22.47
C ASN A 121 7.07 0.37 -21.89
N GLU A 122 6.64 1.61 -21.64
CA GLU A 122 7.47 2.64 -21.00
C GLU A 122 7.77 2.34 -19.52
N LEU A 123 7.05 1.39 -18.93
CA LEU A 123 7.18 0.95 -17.54
C LEU A 123 8.04 -0.32 -17.39
N LEU A 124 8.48 -0.92 -18.51
CA LEU A 124 9.29 -2.13 -18.59
C LEU A 124 10.76 -1.77 -18.82
#